data_AF-A0A7W1AK81-F1
#
_entry.id   AF-A0A7W1AK81-F1
#
_cell.length_a   1.000
_cell.length_b   1.000
_cell.length_c   1.000
_cell.angle_alpha   90.00
_cell.angle_beta   90.00
_cell.angle_gamma   90.00
#
_symmetry.space_group_name_H-M   'P 1'
#
loop_
_entity.id
_entity.type
_entity.pdbx_description
1 polymer ?
#
loop_
_entity_poly.entity_id
_entity_poly.type
_entity_poly.pdbx_seq_one_letter_code
_entity_poly.pdbx_strand_id
1 'polypeptide(L)' 'MMDVREAEEMLDGLPLVPAMSGSIQEMKALRLRCLDADIPAIVGCPPGAGKG' A
#
# COMPACT_ATOMS: atom_id res chain seq x y z
N MET A 1 9.00 -2.09 -18.80
CA MET A 1 7.67 -2.32 -18.21
C MET A 1 7.87 -3.46 -17.23
N MET A 2 7.67 -3.21 -15.93
CA MET A 2 7.94 -4.20 -14.88
C MET A 2 6.77 -5.18 -14.78
N ASP A 3 7.05 -6.49 -14.70
CA ASP A 3 6.03 -7.54 -14.61
C ASP A 3 5.45 -7.63 -13.19
N VAL A 4 4.16 -7.99 -13.06
CA VAL A 4 3.49 -8.06 -11.75
C VAL A 4 4.19 -9.06 -10.82
N ARG A 5 4.74 -10.16 -11.34
CA ARG A 5 5.44 -11.19 -10.55
C ARG A 5 6.76 -10.67 -10.01
N GLU A 6 7.51 -9.89 -10.80
CA GLU A 6 8.72 -9.23 -10.31
C GLU A 6 8.41 -8.25 -9.17
N ALA A 7 7.29 -7.52 -9.26
CA ALA A 7 6.86 -6.64 -8.18
C ALA A 7 6.50 -7.43 -6.92
N GLU A 8 5.85 -8.59 -7.04
CA GLU A 8 5.54 -9.46 -5.90
C GLU A 8 6.80 -10.05 -5.26
N GLU A 9 7.76 -10.53 -6.06
CA GLU A 9 9.05 -11.06 -5.58
C GLU A 9 9.88 -9.99 -4.85
N MET A 10 9.86 -8.74 -5.32
CA MET A 10 10.55 -7.63 -4.66
C MET A 10 9.90 -7.19 -3.34
N LEU A 11 8.61 -7.46 -3.17
CA LEU A 11 7.86 -7.14 -1.96
C LEU A 11 7.85 -8.30 -0.95
N ASP A 12 8.23 -9.50 -1.37
CA ASP A 12 8.29 -10.68 -0.49
C ASP A 12 9.33 -10.48 0.62
N GLY A 13 8.90 -10.69 1.87
CA GLY A 13 9.75 -10.50 3.06
C GLY A 13 10.02 -9.05 3.49
N LEU A 14 9.56 -8.03 2.76
CA LEU A 14 9.66 -6.64 3.21
C LEU A 14 8.59 -6.33 4.27
N PRO A 15 8.88 -5.53 5.31
CA PRO A 15 7.88 -5.07 6.26
C PRO A 15 6.98 -4.02 5.59
N LEU A 16 6.03 -4.47 4.79
CA LEU A 16 5.09 -3.60 4.10
C LEU A 16 4.21 -2.87 5.11
N VAL A 17 4.33 -1.54 5.16
CA VAL A 17 3.54 -0.74 6.10
C VAL A 17 2.17 -0.44 5.49
N PRO A 18 1.06 -0.84 6.12
CA PRO A 18 -0.26 -0.48 5.64
C PRO A 18 -0.53 1.02 5.87
N ALA A 19 -0.74 1.75 4.78
CA ALA A 19 -1.21 3.13 4.80
C ALA A 19 -2.72 3.14 5.09
N MET A 20 -3.10 3.36 6.37
CA MET A 20 -4.49 3.41 6.82
C MET A 20 -4.99 4.85 7.02
N SER A 21 -6.24 5.11 6.64
CA SER A 21 -6.95 6.37 6.89
C SER A 21 -8.47 6.17 6.92
N GLY A 22 -9.23 7.23 7.20
CA GLY A 22 -10.70 7.24 7.13
C GLY A 22 -11.27 7.20 5.71
N SER A 23 -10.47 7.50 4.68
CA SER A 23 -10.89 7.45 3.27
C SER A 23 -9.81 6.88 2.35
N ILE A 24 -10.24 6.29 1.22
CA ILE A 24 -9.34 5.76 0.17
C ILE A 24 -8.42 6.86 -0.38
N GLN A 25 -8.91 8.11 -0.45
CA GLN A 25 -8.19 9.24 -1.05
C GLN A 25 -6.99 9.61 -0.16
N GLU A 26 -7.21 9.64 1.15
CA GLU A 26 -6.13 9.86 2.12
C GLU A 26 -5.16 8.68 2.17
N MET A 27 -5.63 7.42 2.06
CA MET A 27 -4.74 6.26 2.00
C MET A 27 -3.80 6.33 0.78
N LYS A 28 -4.31 6.74 -0.38
CA LYS A 28 -3.50 6.95 -1.59
C LYS A 28 -2.46 8.07 -1.39
N ALA A 29 -2.87 9.20 -0.82
CA ALA A 29 -1.96 10.31 -0.53
C ALA A 29 -0.89 9.95 0.51
N LEU A 30 -1.26 9.15 1.53
CA LEU A 30 -0.32 8.62 2.52
C LEU A 30 0.67 7.65 1.87
N ARG A 31 0.19 6.71 1.05
CA ARG A 31 1.06 5.78 0.31
C ARG A 31 2.08 6.53 -0.55
N LEU A 32 1.66 7.56 -1.28
CA LEU A 32 2.58 8.36 -2.09
C LEU A 32 3.69 9.00 -1.25
N ARG A 33 3.36 9.56 -0.08
CA ARG A 33 4.35 10.12 0.85
C ARG A 33 5.30 9.07 1.43
N CYS A 34 4.82 7.86 1.69
CA CYS A 34 5.67 6.76 2.12
C CYS A 34 6.67 6.35 1.03
N LEU A 35 6.20 6.21 -0.22
CA LEU A 35 7.07 5.85 -1.33
C LEU A 35 8.12 6.91 -1.63
N ASP A 36 7.78 8.19 -1.52
CA ASP A 36 8.72 9.32 -1.65
C ASP A 36 9.81 9.30 -0.57
N ALA A 37 9.53 8.67 0.58
CA ALA A 37 10.47 8.47 1.68
C ALA A 37 11.16 7.09 1.65
N ASP A 38 11.11 6.36 0.52
CA ASP A 38 11.63 5.00 0.37
C ASP A 38 11.03 3.98 1.37
N ILE A 39 9.81 4.24 1.85
CA ILE A 39 9.08 3.32 2.72
C ILE A 39 8.15 2.45 1.86
N PRO A 40 8.33 1.12 1.84
CA PRO A 40 7.48 0.22 1.07
C PRO A 40 6.10 0.12 1.72
N ALA A 41 5.15 0.91 1.22
CA ALA A 41 3.80 1.00 1.76
C ALA A 41 2.72 0.45 0.81
N ILE A 42 1.74 -0.24 1.40
CA ILE A 42 0.56 -0.76 0.71
C ILE A 42 -0.70 -0.04 1.17
N VAL A 43 -1.70 0.09 0.30
CA VAL A 43 -3.04 0.49 0.74
C VAL A 43 -3.76 -0.79 1.14
N GLY A 44 -4.15 -0.88 2.42
CA GLY A 44 -5.00 -1.95 2.92
C GLY A 44 -6.40 -1.41 3.21
N CYS A 45 -7.44 -2.05 2.66
CA CYS A 45 -8.77 -1.92 3.24
C CYS A 45 -8.83 -2.81 4.49
N PRO A 46 -9.13 -2.27 5.67
CA PRO A 46 -9.34 -3.11 6.84
C PRO A 46 -10.47 -4.10 6.57
N PRO A 47 -10.40 -5.35 7.06
CA PRO A 47 -11.47 -6.32 6.90
C PRO A 47 -12.77 -5.73 7.46
N GLY A 48 -13.78 -5.58 6.58
CA GLY A 48 -15.08 -4.97 6.92
C GLY A 48 -15.36 -3.61 6.27
N ALA A 49 -14.37 -2.96 5.64
CA ALA A 49 -14.58 -1.74 4.84
C ALA A 49 -15.18 -2.09 3.46
N GLY A 50 -16.41 -2.58 3.45
CA GLY A 50 -17.10 -3.02 2.23
C GLY A 50 -18.57 -3.39 2.39
N LYS A 51 -19.21 -3.01 3.51
CA LYS A 51 -20.68 -3.03 3.63
C LYS A 51 -21.21 -1.64 3.31
N GLY A 52 -21.34 -1.37 2.01
CA GLY A 52 -22.09 -0.27 1.42
C GLY A 52 -22.78 -0.80 0.18
#